data_AF-A0A0B6AL88-F1
#
_entry.id   AF-A0A0B6AL88-F1
#
_cell.length_a   1.000
_cell.length_b   1.000
_cell.length_c   1.000
_cell.angle_alpha   90.00
_cell.angle_beta   90.00
_cell.angle_gamma   90.00
#
_symmetry.space_group_name_H-M   'P 1'
#
loop_
_entity.id
_entity.type
_entity.pdbx_description
1 polymer ?
#
loop_
_entity_poly.entity_id
_entity_poly.type
_entity_poly.pdbx_seq_one_letter_code
_entity_poly.pdbx_strand_id
1 'polypeptide(L)'
;MSSASRFKMRIYSPQWGHKDLYQFKKTKEGWTFENYRYKGEVDKGGKPLFYKALLTESISYPNYLETYISSAWENVNTLNKEQVQNIFDELSKWVSVSEHDLN
;
A
#
# COMPACT_ATOMS: atom_id res chain seq x y z
N MET A 1 -19.68 3.19 -16.72
CA MET A 1 -19.20 2.72 -15.40
C MET A 1 -17.83 3.35 -15.18
N SER A 2 -17.69 4.27 -14.21
CA SER A 2 -16.38 4.84 -13.88
C SER A 2 -15.49 3.70 -13.37
N SER A 3 -14.40 3.42 -14.07
CA SER A 3 -13.39 2.45 -13.66
C SER A 3 -12.81 2.92 -12.33
N ALA A 4 -13.28 2.35 -11.21
CA ALA A 4 -12.80 2.74 -9.88
C ALA A 4 -11.26 2.71 -9.85
N SER A 5 -10.68 3.85 -9.45
CA SER A 5 -9.24 4.09 -9.49
C SER A 5 -8.47 3.03 -8.70
N ARG A 6 -7.40 2.51 -9.32
CA ARG A 6 -6.40 1.68 -8.66
C ARG A 6 -5.19 2.54 -8.32
N PHE A 7 -4.73 2.43 -7.09
CA PHE A 7 -3.53 3.05 -6.58
C PHE A 7 -2.46 1.99 -6.34
N LYS A 8 -1.20 2.36 -6.59
CA LYS A 8 -0.08 1.42 -6.61
C LYS A 8 0.92 1.79 -5.54
N MET A 9 1.43 0.80 -4.81
CA MET A 9 2.68 0.91 -4.07
C MET A 9 3.75 0.03 -4.70
N ARG A 10 4.97 0.56 -4.80
CA ARG A 10 6.15 -0.18 -5.26
C ARG A 10 7.14 -0.29 -4.12
N ILE A 11 7.10 -1.42 -3.43
CA ILE A 11 7.84 -1.62 -2.17
C ILE A 11 9.01 -2.54 -2.45
N TYR A 12 10.21 -2.16 -2.03
CA TYR A 12 11.39 -3.02 -2.12
C TYR A 12 11.25 -4.23 -1.18
N SER A 13 11.43 -5.44 -1.72
CA SER A 13 11.54 -6.67 -0.94
C SER A 13 13.03 -7.00 -0.74
N PRO A 14 13.56 -6.96 0.50
CA PRO A 14 14.92 -7.39 0.80
C PRO A 14 15.15 -8.87 0.42
N GLN A 15 14.10 -9.69 0.50
CA GLN A 15 14.16 -11.11 0.19
C GLN A 15 14.45 -11.38 -1.30
N TRP A 16 13.91 -10.56 -2.21
CA TRP A 16 14.06 -10.77 -3.66
C TRP A 16 14.97 -9.75 -4.35
N GLY A 17 15.36 -8.68 -3.66
CA GLY A 17 16.23 -7.64 -4.21
C GLY A 17 15.57 -6.74 -5.26
N HIS A 18 14.24 -6.73 -5.36
CA HIS A 18 13.50 -5.90 -6.30
C HIS A 18 12.24 -5.29 -5.70
N LYS A 19 11.63 -4.34 -6.42
CA LYS A 19 10.37 -3.70 -6.01
C LYS A 19 9.17 -4.51 -6.47
N ASP A 20 8.33 -4.92 -5.53
CA ASP A 20 7.06 -5.58 -5.79
C ASP A 20 5.91 -4.59 -5.87
N LEU A 21 4.90 -4.96 -6.66
CA LEU A 21 3.70 -4.17 -6.87
C LEU A 21 2.58 -4.60 -5.93
N TYR A 22 2.08 -3.64 -5.17
CA TYR A 22 0.92 -3.76 -4.30
C TYR A 22 -0.16 -2.81 -4.82
N GLN A 23 -1.38 -3.29 -4.98
CA GLN A 23 -2.48 -2.51 -5.53
C GLN A 23 -3.61 -2.36 -4.53
N PHE A 24 -4.16 -1.14 -4.47
CA PHE A 24 -5.31 -0.80 -3.66
C PHE A 24 -6.39 -0.18 -4.54
N LYS A 25 -7.61 -0.68 -4.41
CA LYS A 25 -8.79 -0.13 -5.08
C LYS A 25 -9.84 0.17 -4.02
N LYS A 26 -10.32 1.41 -3.95
CA LYS A 26 -11.28 1.80 -2.92
C LYS A 26 -12.58 0.99 -3.04
N THR A 27 -13.08 0.52 -1.91
CA THR A 27 -14.43 -0.03 -1.73
C THR A 27 -15.18 0.79 -0.67
N LYS A 28 -16.44 0.42 -0.39
CA LYS A 28 -17.27 1.13 0.59
C LYS A 28 -16.75 0.97 2.02
N GLU A 29 -16.18 -0.18 2.34
CA GLU A 29 -15.76 -0.54 3.71
C GLU A 29 -14.22 -0.51 3.88
N GLY A 30 -13.46 -0.45 2.79
CA GLY A 30 -12.00 -0.45 2.83
C GLY A 30 -11.39 -0.51 1.42
N TRP A 31 -10.48 -1.44 1.18
CA TRP A 31 -9.84 -1.62 -0.11
C TRP A 31 -10.00 -3.04 -0.63
N THR A 32 -10.10 -3.19 -1.95
CA THR A 32 -9.65 -4.42 -2.60
C THR A 32 -8.13 -4.33 -2.74
N PHE A 33 -7.42 -5.26 -2.11
CA PHE A 33 -5.97 -5.40 -2.15
C PHE A 33 -5.56 -6.52 -3.12
N GLU A 34 -4.45 -6.31 -3.81
CA GLU A 34 -3.86 -7.30 -4.72
C GLU A 34 -2.34 -7.12 -4.80
N ASN A 35 -1.58 -8.18 -4.51
CA ASN A 35 -0.18 -8.32 -4.91
C ASN A 35 0.01 -9.68 -5.61
N TYR A 36 1.25 -10.08 -5.88
CA TYR A 36 1.53 -11.35 -6.59
C TYR A 36 1.03 -12.61 -5.84
N ARG A 37 0.83 -12.53 -4.51
CA ARG A 37 0.52 -13.68 -3.63
C ARG A 37 -0.89 -13.62 -3.03
N TYR A 38 -1.38 -12.43 -2.72
CA TYR A 38 -2.59 -12.20 -1.95
C TYR A 38 -3.55 -11.28 -2.70
N LYS A 39 -4.83 -11.62 -2.62
CA LYS A 39 -5.91 -10.84 -3.22
C LYS A 39 -7.17 -10.94 -2.38
N GLY A 40 -7.84 -9.82 -2.12
CA GLY A 40 -9.09 -9.80 -1.38
C GLY A 40 -9.41 -8.44 -0.78
N GLU A 41 -10.52 -8.38 -0.05
CA GLU A 41 -10.92 -7.17 0.68
C GLU A 41 -10.07 -7.02 1.96
N VAL A 42 -9.74 -5.78 2.26
CA VAL A 42 -9.03 -5.35 3.47
C VAL A 42 -9.72 -4.12 4.05
N ASP A 43 -9.52 -3.89 5.34
CA ASP A 43 -10.04 -2.68 5.99
C ASP A 43 -9.38 -1.41 5.43
N LYS A 44 -9.83 -0.24 5.90
CA LYS A 44 -9.29 1.07 5.47
C LYS A 44 -7.78 1.20 5.67
N GLY A 45 -7.19 0.47 6.63
CA GLY A 45 -5.77 0.46 6.93
C GLY A 45 -4.97 -0.58 6.14
N GLY A 46 -5.63 -1.51 5.44
CA GLY A 46 -4.99 -2.56 4.65
C GLY A 46 -4.93 -3.93 5.34
N LYS A 47 -5.51 -4.10 6.53
CA LYS A 47 -5.53 -5.41 7.20
C LYS A 47 -6.61 -6.34 6.64
N PRO A 48 -6.36 -7.67 6.65
CA PRO A 48 -5.13 -8.31 7.11
C PRO A 48 -4.09 -8.50 6.00
N LEU A 49 -4.52 -8.48 4.72
CA LEU A 49 -3.73 -9.05 3.62
C LEU A 49 -2.49 -8.24 3.27
N PHE A 50 -2.54 -6.90 3.35
CA PHE A 50 -1.36 -6.08 3.06
C PHE A 50 -0.23 -6.36 4.06
N TYR A 51 -0.54 -6.36 5.35
CA TYR A 51 0.43 -6.63 6.41
C TYR A 51 0.94 -8.06 6.38
N LYS A 52 0.07 -9.04 6.06
CA LYS A 52 0.50 -10.41 5.82
C LYS A 52 1.49 -10.50 4.66
N ALA A 53 1.30 -9.71 3.60
CA ALA A 53 2.22 -9.62 2.48
C ALA A 53 3.58 -9.06 2.90
N LEU A 54 3.61 -7.93 3.61
CA LEU A 54 4.86 -7.34 4.12
C LEU A 54 5.62 -8.32 5.02
N LEU A 55 4.92 -8.99 5.95
CA LEU A 55 5.53 -9.96 6.85
C LEU A 55 6.10 -11.18 6.10
N THR A 56 5.40 -11.67 5.06
CA THR A 56 5.87 -12.80 4.25
C THR A 56 7.19 -12.47 3.54
N GLU A 57 7.38 -11.21 3.18
CA GLU A 57 8.53 -10.68 2.44
C GLU A 57 9.63 -10.13 3.35
N SER A 58 9.49 -10.30 4.67
CA SER A 58 10.40 -9.74 5.68
C SER A 58 10.58 -8.23 5.57
N ILE A 59 9.52 -7.52 5.13
CA ILE A 59 9.52 -6.07 4.98
C ILE A 59 9.11 -5.44 6.32
N SER A 60 10.06 -4.75 6.95
CA SER A 60 9.79 -3.89 8.10
C SER A 60 8.95 -2.69 7.68
N TYR A 61 7.99 -2.31 8.52
CA TYR A 61 7.14 -1.17 8.28
C TYR A 61 6.91 -0.37 9.57
N PRO A 62 6.64 0.94 9.44
CA PRO A 62 6.48 1.82 10.58
C PRO A 62 5.13 1.63 11.29
N ASN A 63 5.12 1.85 12.61
CA ASN A 63 3.95 1.63 13.48
C ASN A 63 2.68 2.35 13.02
N TYR A 64 2.82 3.48 12.34
CA TYR A 64 1.71 4.33 11.93
C TYR A 64 1.27 4.12 10.47
N LEU A 65 1.84 3.15 9.73
CA LEU A 65 1.48 2.87 8.33
C LEU A 65 -0.04 2.71 8.14
N GLU A 66 -0.71 2.03 9.07
CA GLU A 66 -2.16 1.80 9.04
C GLU A 66 -2.96 3.10 9.03
N THR A 67 -2.53 4.07 9.83
CA THR A 67 -3.16 5.40 9.93
C THR A 67 -3.03 6.14 8.60
N TYR A 68 -1.88 6.05 7.94
CA TYR A 68 -1.68 6.73 6.65
C TYR A 68 -2.46 6.09 5.50
N ILE A 69 -2.53 4.76 5.46
CA ILE A 69 -3.36 4.04 4.47
C ILE A 69 -4.84 4.36 4.69
N SER A 70 -5.28 4.43 5.96
CA SER A 70 -6.64 4.85 6.31
C SER A 70 -6.93 6.29 5.91
N SER A 71 -5.99 7.20 6.13
CA SER A 71 -6.10 8.60 5.70
C SER A 71 -6.21 8.72 4.18
N ALA A 72 -5.42 7.95 3.43
CA ALA A 72 -5.55 7.89 1.98
C ALA A 72 -6.96 7.43 1.58
N TRP A 73 -7.54 6.44 2.28
CA TRP A 73 -8.89 5.96 2.01
C TRP A 73 -9.92 7.07 2.15
N GLU A 74 -9.90 7.81 3.27
CA GLU A 74 -10.84 8.91 3.53
C GLU A 74 -10.75 10.00 2.46
N ASN A 75 -9.56 10.24 1.91
CA ASN A 75 -9.30 11.34 0.98
C ASN A 75 -9.48 10.99 -0.51
N VAL A 76 -9.74 9.73 -0.88
CA VAL A 76 -9.89 9.36 -2.32
C VAL A 76 -11.02 10.10 -3.03
N ASN A 77 -12.09 10.46 -2.31
CA ASN A 77 -13.25 11.13 -2.90
C ASN A 77 -13.09 12.66 -2.92
N THR A 78 -12.17 13.20 -2.13
CA THR A 78 -11.91 14.65 -2.02
C THR A 78 -10.73 15.07 -2.91
N LEU A 79 -9.74 14.19 -3.05
CA LEU A 79 -8.57 14.38 -3.89
C LEU A 79 -8.77 13.80 -5.28
N ASN A 80 -8.03 14.33 -6.25
CA ASN A 80 -7.95 13.71 -7.56
C ASN A 80 -7.06 12.44 -7.54
N LYS A 81 -7.16 11.63 -8.59
CA LYS A 81 -6.44 10.35 -8.69
C LYS A 81 -4.92 10.50 -8.55
N GLU A 82 -4.35 11.58 -9.10
CA GLU A 82 -2.90 11.83 -9.07
C GLU A 82 -2.43 12.16 -7.66
N GLN A 83 -3.15 13.01 -6.94
CA GLN A 83 -2.85 13.35 -5.55
C GLN A 83 -2.89 12.13 -4.63
N VAL A 84 -3.89 11.25 -4.81
CA VAL A 84 -3.95 10.00 -4.03
C VAL A 84 -2.81 9.07 -4.41
N GLN A 85 -2.48 8.94 -5.71
CA GLN A 85 -1.34 8.13 -6.14
C GLN A 85 -0.03 8.65 -5.54
N ASN A 86 0.16 9.97 -5.43
CA ASN A 86 1.34 10.56 -4.79
C ASN A 86 1.47 10.15 -3.32
N ILE A 87 0.35 10.07 -2.57
CA ILE A 87 0.35 9.55 -1.19
C ILE A 87 0.87 8.11 -1.17
N PHE A 88 0.39 7.24 -2.06
CA PHE A 88 0.86 5.85 -2.14
C PHE A 88 2.32 5.75 -2.59
N ASP A 89 2.80 6.65 -3.45
CA ASP A 89 4.20 6.69 -3.88
C ASP A 89 5.13 7.14 -2.73
N GLU A 90 4.71 8.09 -1.90
CA GLU A 90 5.43 8.49 -0.68
C GLU A 90 5.48 7.34 0.34
N LEU A 91 4.35 6.68 0.59
CA LEU A 91 4.31 5.51 1.46
C LEU A 91 5.19 4.37 0.93
N SER A 92 5.26 4.18 -0.39
CA SER A 92 6.14 3.18 -1.01
C SER A 92 7.60 3.44 -0.70
N LYS A 93 8.04 4.69 -0.82
CA LYS A 93 9.41 5.10 -0.49
C LYS A 93 9.68 4.82 0.98
N TRP A 94 8.80 5.29 1.85
CA TRP A 94 9.01 5.19 3.29
C TRP A 94 9.04 3.75 3.82
N VAL A 95 8.20 2.86 3.29
CA VAL A 95 8.27 1.42 3.61
C VAL A 95 9.54 0.77 3.03
N SER A 96 10.03 1.25 1.89
CA SER A 96 11.25 0.70 1.26
C SER A 96 12.56 1.16 1.92
N VAL A 97 12.53 2.18 2.79
CA VAL A 97 13.74 2.79 3.42
C VAL A 97 14.33 1.93 4.56
N SER A 98 13.76 0.77 4.87
CA SER A 98 14.37 -0.14 5.85
C SER A 98 15.53 -0.93 5.23
N GLU A 99 16.73 -0.67 5.76
CA GLU A 99 18.05 -1.30 5.57
C GLU A 99 18.98 -0.75 4.49
N HIS A 100 18.51 -0.15 3.39
CA HIS A 100 19.42 0.33 2.32
C HIS A 100 19.95 1.77 2.53
N ASP A 101 19.30 2.58 3.37
CA ASP A 101 19.66 4.01 3.57
C ASP A 101 20.49 4.27 4.85
N LEU A 102 21.06 3.22 5.46
CA LEU A 102 21.91 3.32 6.66
C LEU A 102 23.42 3.15 6.39
N ASN A 103 23.86 3.20 5.14
CA ASN A 103 25.28 3.14 4.75
C ASN A 103 25.81 4.46 4.23
#